data_AF-A0A7X6UFP9-F1
#
_entry.id   AF-A0A7X6UFP9-F1
#
_cell.length_a   1.000
_cell.length_b   1.000
_cell.length_c   1.000
_cell.angle_alpha   90.00
_cell.angle_beta   90.00
_cell.angle_gamma   90.00
#
_symmetry.space_group_name_H-M   'P 1'
#
loop_
_entity.id
_entity.type
_entity.pdbx_description
1 polymer ?
#
loop_
_entity_poly.entity_id
_entity_poly.type
_entity_poly.pdbx_seq_one_letter_code
_entity_poly.pdbx_strand_id
1 'polypeptide(L)'
;MLDVLTPPFDFHRILSHKRAMRKQLLARQDLLEKRIAIVSGSTIGEIKPLLELFLLNQGIRPVFYEGLYGSYYEDLTFGSPELAAFEPDVIVIHTSFRNLTDFPVPGMDAGDRERLLETSFERWQSMWEAAAD
;
A
#
# COMPACT_ATOMS: atom_id res chain seq x y z
N MET A 1 21.93 9.27 3.31
CA MET A 1 21.13 8.25 4.00
C MET A 1 21.07 8.63 5.49
N LEU A 2 19.95 8.42 6.17
CA LEU A 2 19.78 8.66 7.60
C LEU A 2 19.79 7.32 8.35
N ASP A 3 20.67 7.18 9.34
CA ASP A 3 20.81 5.95 10.13
C ASP A 3 19.55 5.60 10.93
N VAL A 4 18.74 6.59 11.32
CA VAL A 4 17.47 6.34 12.03
C VAL A 4 16.43 5.61 11.16
N LEU A 5 16.65 5.57 9.84
CA LEU A 5 15.81 4.86 8.87
C LEU A 5 16.45 3.53 8.43
N THR A 6 17.41 2.99 9.20
CA THR A 6 17.95 1.64 9.03
C THR A 6 17.69 0.78 10.27
N PRO A 7 17.67 -0.56 10.17
CA PRO A 7 17.45 -1.43 11.32
C PRO A 7 18.58 -1.32 12.36
N PRO A 8 18.25 -1.40 13.68
CA PRO A 8 16.91 -1.51 14.25
C PRO A 8 16.15 -0.17 14.26
N PHE A 9 14.85 -0.21 13.93
CA PHE A 9 14.03 1.01 13.81
C PHE A 9 13.54 1.54 15.16
N ASP A 10 13.79 2.83 15.42
CA ASP A 10 13.15 3.58 16.51
C ASP A 10 11.94 4.35 15.97
N PHE A 11 10.79 3.68 15.91
CA PHE A 11 9.56 4.28 15.37
C PHE A 11 9.10 5.52 16.14
N HIS A 12 9.35 5.58 17.45
CA HIS A 12 9.02 6.77 18.24
C HIS A 12 9.82 7.96 17.72
N ARG A 13 11.14 7.83 17.61
CA ARG A 13 12.00 8.89 17.06
C ARG A 13 11.65 9.23 15.61
N ILE A 14 11.38 8.23 14.77
CA ILE A 14 11.00 8.44 13.36
C ILE A 14 9.73 9.28 13.27
N LEU A 15 8.68 8.90 14.00
CA LEU A 15 7.38 9.58 13.97
C LEU A 15 7.47 10.99 14.54
N SER A 16 8.21 11.20 15.63
CA SER A 16 8.39 12.53 16.23
C SER A 16 9.15 13.50 15.32
N HIS A 17 10.08 13.02 14.48
CA HIS A 17 10.95 13.86 13.65
C HIS A 17 10.66 13.79 12.16
N LYS A 18 9.54 13.17 11.74
CA LYS A 18 9.21 12.90 10.33
C LYS A 18 9.31 14.12 9.41
N ARG A 19 8.84 15.28 9.87
CA ARG A 19 8.89 16.53 9.09
C ARG A 19 10.32 17.02 8.83
N ALA A 20 11.17 16.97 9.85
CA ALA A 20 12.57 17.41 9.75
C ALA A 20 13.36 16.47 8.82
N MET A 21 13.20 15.15 8.99
CA MET A 21 13.84 14.16 8.14
C MET A 21 13.40 14.27 6.69
N ARG A 22 12.10 14.45 6.42
CA ARG A 22 11.57 14.65 5.06
C ARG A 22 12.23 15.86 4.39
N LYS A 23 12.30 17.00 5.09
CA LYS A 23 12.95 18.21 4.57
C LYS A 23 14.44 17.97 4.24
N GLN A 24 15.16 17.28 5.12
CA GLN A 24 16.57 16.95 4.90
C GLN A 24 16.76 16.02 3.71
N LEU A 25 15.93 14.99 3.58
CA LEU A 25 16.03 14.01 2.51
C LEU A 25 15.65 14.61 1.14
N LEU A 26 14.65 15.49 1.08
CA LEU A 26 14.24 16.18 -0.15
C LEU A 26 15.28 17.16 -0.70
N ALA A 27 16.22 17.62 0.13
CA ALA A 27 17.31 18.50 -0.29
C ALA A 27 18.41 17.79 -1.10
N ARG A 28 18.34 16.46 -1.22
CA ARG A 28 19.24 15.67 -2.06
C ARG A 28 18.98 15.94 -3.54
N GLN A 29 20.04 15.99 -4.34
CA GLN A 29 19.98 16.27 -5.78
C GLN A 29 19.83 15.01 -6.65
N ASP A 30 20.07 13.83 -6.08
CA ASP A 30 20.15 12.53 -6.75
C ASP A 30 18.87 11.67 -6.60
N LEU A 31 17.70 12.31 -6.54
CA LEU A 31 16.44 11.59 -6.29
C LEU A 31 15.77 11.11 -7.58
N LEU A 32 15.55 9.81 -7.71
CA LEU A 32 14.79 9.19 -8.81
C LEU A 32 13.29 9.33 -8.55
N GLU A 33 12.57 10.03 -9.41
CA GLU A 33 11.12 10.14 -9.29
C GLU A 33 10.41 8.82 -9.62
N LYS A 34 9.39 8.47 -8.81
CA LYS A 34 8.53 7.30 -8.99
C LYS A 34 7.08 7.63 -8.68
N ARG A 35 6.17 7.33 -9.59
CA ARG A 35 4.72 7.45 -9.42
C ARG A 35 4.22 6.22 -8.65
N ILE A 36 3.70 6.43 -7.45
CA ILE A 36 3.25 5.36 -6.56
C ILE A 36 1.76 5.56 -6.27
N ALA A 37 0.93 4.64 -6.74
CA ALA A 37 -0.48 4.60 -6.39
C ALA A 37 -0.66 3.81 -5.09
N ILE A 38 -1.37 4.38 -4.12
CA ILE A 38 -1.78 3.68 -2.90
C ILE A 38 -3.28 3.49 -2.96
N VAL A 39 -3.72 2.25 -3.08
CA VAL A 39 -5.12 1.84 -2.92
C VAL A 39 -5.27 1.13 -1.59
N SER A 40 -6.36 1.40 -0.86
CA SER A 40 -6.43 1.00 0.54
C SER A 40 -7.78 0.45 0.97
N GLY A 41 -7.73 -0.61 1.77
CA GLY A 41 -8.86 -1.12 2.55
C GLY A 41 -8.81 -0.70 4.03
N SER A 42 -7.74 -0.04 4.45
CA SER A 42 -7.51 0.49 5.80
C SER A 42 -6.91 1.90 5.76
N THR A 43 -6.88 2.61 6.89
CA THR A 43 -6.38 3.98 6.94
C THR A 43 -4.87 4.05 6.69
N ILE A 44 -4.44 4.88 5.75
CA ILE A 44 -3.02 5.02 5.35
C ILE A 44 -2.33 6.27 5.92
N GLY A 45 -2.97 6.98 6.86
CA GLY A 45 -2.52 8.30 7.34
C GLY A 45 -1.09 8.32 7.89
N GLU A 46 -0.63 7.23 8.52
CA GLU A 46 0.77 7.08 8.96
C GLU A 46 1.62 6.26 7.99
N ILE A 47 1.00 5.42 7.14
CA ILE A 47 1.71 4.60 6.15
C ILE A 47 2.34 5.47 5.07
N LYS A 48 1.59 6.39 4.47
CA LYS A 48 2.07 7.24 3.37
C LYS A 48 3.29 8.09 3.78
N PRO A 49 3.28 8.83 4.91
CA PRO A 49 4.45 9.60 5.34
C PRO A 49 5.66 8.73 5.71
N LEU A 50 5.45 7.54 6.30
CA LEU A 50 6.53 6.62 6.60
C LEU A 50 7.15 6.05 5.33
N LEU A 51 6.32 5.56 4.41
CA LEU A 51 6.75 5.07 3.10
C LEU A 51 7.55 6.13 2.36
N GLU A 52 7.08 7.39 2.36
CA GLU A 52 7.82 8.52 1.79
C GLU A 52 9.22 8.66 2.38
N LEU A 53 9.37 8.64 3.70
CA LEU A 53 10.67 8.76 4.35
C LEU A 53 11.63 7.63 3.97
N PHE A 54 11.13 6.38 3.98
CA PHE A 54 11.97 5.23 3.63
C PHE A 54 12.40 5.27 2.16
N LEU A 55 11.51 5.63 1.24
CA LEU A 55 11.85 5.79 -0.18
C LEU A 55 12.85 6.92 -0.42
N LEU A 56 12.63 8.08 0.19
CA LEU A 56 13.55 9.21 0.12
C LEU A 56 14.95 8.86 0.68
N ASN A 57 15.00 8.04 1.73
CA ASN A 57 16.25 7.54 2.27
C ASN A 57 17.03 6.68 1.26
N GLN A 58 16.31 5.88 0.48
CA GLN A 58 16.83 5.07 -0.63
C GLN A 58 17.09 5.86 -1.93
N GLY A 59 16.85 7.18 -1.93
CA GLY A 59 17.07 8.01 -3.12
C GLY A 59 15.88 8.06 -4.09
N ILE A 60 14.68 7.68 -3.65
CA ILE A 60 13.46 7.70 -4.46
C ILE A 60 12.59 8.91 -4.08
N ARG A 61 12.28 9.73 -5.08
CA ARG A 61 11.22 10.75 -5.27
C ARG A 61 9.79 10.22 -5.38
N PRO A 62 9.03 9.80 -4.34
CA PRO A 62 7.67 9.35 -4.60
C PRO A 62 6.74 10.51 -4.96
N VAL A 63 5.99 10.36 -6.05
CA VAL A 63 4.77 11.12 -6.32
C VAL A 63 3.63 10.17 -5.98
N PHE A 64 2.74 10.55 -5.06
CA PHE A 64 1.67 9.67 -4.61
C PHE A 64 0.33 9.99 -5.27
N TYR A 65 -0.32 8.94 -5.77
CA TYR A 65 -1.77 8.88 -5.93
C TYR A 65 -2.37 8.15 -4.74
N GLU A 66 -3.51 8.63 -4.24
CA GLU A 66 -4.23 8.03 -3.11
C GLU A 66 -5.66 7.74 -3.56
N GLY A 67 -5.97 6.45 -3.70
CA GLY A 67 -7.32 5.98 -4.01
C GLY A 67 -8.27 6.19 -2.84
N LEU A 68 -9.56 6.06 -3.10
CA LEU A 68 -10.58 6.21 -2.07
C LEU A 68 -10.48 5.08 -1.03
N TYR A 69 -10.73 5.44 0.24
CA TYR A 69 -10.75 4.45 1.32
C TYR A 69 -11.82 3.38 1.06
N GLY A 70 -11.40 2.13 1.04
CA GLY A 70 -12.27 0.98 0.85
C GLY A 70 -12.54 0.60 -0.61
N SER A 71 -12.12 1.42 -1.58
CA SER A 71 -12.37 1.21 -3.01
C SER A 71 -11.30 0.40 -3.74
N TYR A 72 -10.36 -0.19 -3.00
CA TYR A 72 -9.20 -0.90 -3.58
C TYR A 72 -9.59 -2.00 -4.57
N TYR A 73 -10.70 -2.70 -4.32
CA TYR A 73 -11.12 -3.80 -5.18
C TYR A 73 -11.72 -3.24 -6.49
N GLU A 74 -12.61 -2.26 -6.39
CA GLU A 74 -13.27 -1.62 -7.53
C GLU A 74 -12.27 -0.87 -8.40
N ASP A 75 -11.39 -0.06 -7.79
CA ASP A 75 -10.40 0.77 -8.49
C ASP A 75 -9.42 -0.09 -9.31
N LEU A 76 -9.06 -1.28 -8.80
CA LEU A 76 -8.14 -2.20 -9.49
C LEU A 76 -8.85 -3.13 -10.47
N THR A 77 -10.03 -3.66 -10.12
CA THR A 77 -10.73 -4.67 -10.95
C THR A 77 -11.46 -4.03 -12.12
N PHE A 78 -12.07 -2.86 -11.90
CA PHE A 78 -12.87 -2.17 -12.93
C PHE A 78 -12.14 -0.95 -13.52
N GLY A 79 -11.05 -0.54 -12.90
CA GLY A 79 -10.28 0.63 -13.28
C GLY A 79 -10.85 1.94 -12.70
N SER A 80 -9.96 2.89 -12.44
CA SER A 80 -10.28 4.29 -12.16
C SER A 80 -9.67 5.17 -13.26
N PRO A 81 -10.43 6.10 -13.87
CA PRO A 81 -9.88 7.07 -14.83
C PRO A 81 -8.71 7.88 -14.24
N GLU A 82 -8.79 8.22 -12.96
CA GLU A 82 -7.75 8.95 -12.25
C GLU A 82 -6.49 8.09 -12.04
N LEU A 83 -6.65 6.81 -11.68
CA LEU A 83 -5.54 5.87 -11.53
C LEU A 83 -4.87 5.59 -12.89
N ALA A 84 -5.66 5.41 -13.95
CA ALA A 84 -5.16 5.20 -15.30
C ALA A 84 -4.39 6.43 -15.81
N ALA A 85 -4.92 7.64 -15.61
CA ALA A 85 -4.24 8.88 -15.96
C ALA A 85 -2.97 9.15 -15.14
N PHE A 86 -2.90 8.60 -13.92
CA PHE A 86 -1.73 8.69 -13.07
C PHE A 86 -0.56 7.80 -13.56
N GLU A 87 -0.86 6.70 -14.24
CA GLU A 87 0.11 5.74 -14.82
C GLU A 87 1.21 5.32 -13.80
N PRO A 88 0.85 4.68 -12.67
CA PRO A 88 1.80 4.40 -11.61
C PRO A 88 2.97 3.50 -12.09
N ASP A 89 4.18 3.78 -11.61
CA ASP A 89 5.31 2.85 -11.69
C ASP A 89 5.10 1.66 -10.75
N VAL A 90 4.42 1.90 -9.62
CA VAL A 90 4.19 0.93 -8.55
C VAL A 90 2.79 1.15 -7.96
N ILE A 91 2.05 0.06 -7.79
CA ILE A 91 0.79 0.03 -7.03
C ILE A 91 1.06 -0.62 -5.67
N VAL A 92 0.69 0.09 -4.60
CA VAL A 92 0.72 -0.40 -3.22
C VAL A 92 -0.71 -0.67 -2.79
N ILE A 93 -1.01 -1.95 -2.57
CA ILE A 93 -2.30 -2.42 -2.06
C ILE A 93 -2.19 -2.53 -0.55
N HIS A 94 -2.80 -1.60 0.18
CA HIS A 94 -2.78 -1.57 1.64
C HIS A 94 -4.08 -2.12 2.22
N THR A 95 -4.09 -3.40 2.56
CA THR A 95 -5.24 -4.11 3.11
C THR A 95 -4.88 -4.89 4.38
N SER A 96 -5.88 -5.43 5.05
CA SER A 96 -5.76 -6.27 6.24
C SER A 96 -6.79 -7.39 6.22
N PHE A 97 -6.75 -8.29 7.20
CA PHE A 97 -7.76 -9.34 7.34
C PHE A 97 -9.20 -8.79 7.44
N ARG A 98 -9.38 -7.54 7.90
CA ARG A 98 -10.70 -6.89 7.98
C ARG A 98 -11.32 -6.62 6.61
N ASN A 99 -10.54 -6.76 5.53
CA ASN A 99 -10.99 -6.60 4.16
C ASN A 99 -11.44 -7.91 3.50
N LEU A 100 -11.39 -9.03 4.24
CA LEU A 100 -12.06 -10.26 3.83
C LEU A 100 -13.58 -10.08 3.90
N THR A 101 -14.29 -10.59 2.90
CA THR A 101 -15.76 -10.52 2.84
C THR A 101 -16.41 -11.56 3.72
N ASP A 102 -15.75 -12.70 3.91
CA ASP A 102 -16.30 -13.88 4.54
C ASP A 102 -15.27 -14.53 5.48
N PHE A 103 -15.77 -15.16 6.55
CA PHE A 103 -14.97 -15.83 7.56
C PHE A 103 -15.55 -17.21 7.89
N PRO A 104 -14.70 -18.19 8.24
CA PRO A 104 -15.20 -19.48 8.69
C PRO A 104 -15.99 -19.31 10.00
N VAL A 105 -17.12 -20.01 10.11
CA VAL A 105 -17.95 -20.03 11.33
C VAL A 105 -17.79 -21.33 12.12
N PRO A 106 -18.00 -21.33 13.44
CA PRO A 106 -17.96 -22.55 14.24
C PRO A 106 -18.92 -23.62 13.69
N GLY A 107 -18.43 -24.85 13.55
CA GLY A 107 -19.22 -25.97 13.04
C GLY A 107 -19.26 -26.11 11.51
N MET A 108 -18.66 -25.17 10.76
CA MET A 108 -18.50 -25.30 9.30
C MET A 108 -17.73 -26.58 8.97
N ASP A 109 -18.22 -27.38 8.01
CA ASP A 109 -17.55 -28.62 7.61
C ASP A 109 -16.29 -28.37 6.78
N ALA A 110 -15.52 -29.43 6.51
CA ALA A 110 -14.26 -29.30 5.81
C ALA A 110 -14.41 -28.86 4.34
N GLY A 111 -15.44 -29.32 3.64
CA GLY A 111 -15.69 -28.96 2.25
C GLY A 111 -16.20 -27.52 2.10
N ASP A 112 -17.05 -27.06 3.03
CA ASP A 112 -17.48 -25.65 3.08
C ASP A 112 -16.30 -24.71 3.36
N ARG A 113 -15.39 -25.08 4.27
CA ARG A 113 -14.18 -24.29 4.54
C ARG A 113 -13.25 -24.21 3.32
N GLU A 114 -13.08 -25.31 2.60
CA GLU A 114 -12.24 -25.33 1.40
C GLU A 114 -12.82 -24.41 0.32
N ARG A 115 -14.13 -24.52 0.04
CA ARG A 115 -14.81 -23.64 -0.92
C ARG A 115 -14.71 -22.17 -0.53
N LEU A 116 -14.86 -21.85 0.76
CA LEU A 116 -14.71 -20.48 1.26
C LEU A 116 -13.29 -19.96 1.02
N LEU A 117 -12.27 -20.78 1.24
CA LEU A 117 -10.88 -20.44 0.99
C LEU A 117 -10.62 -20.22 -0.51
N GLU A 118 -11.08 -21.13 -1.36
CA GLU A 118 -10.97 -21.05 -2.82
C GLU A 118 -11.62 -19.77 -3.35
N THR A 119 -12.87 -19.50 -2.98
CA THR A 119 -13.59 -18.28 -3.40
C THR A 119 -12.88 -17.00 -2.93
N SER A 120 -12.37 -17.01 -1.69
CA SER A 120 -11.60 -15.88 -1.17
C SER A 120 -10.33 -15.66 -1.99
N PHE A 121 -9.61 -16.74 -2.32
CA PHE A 121 -8.37 -16.68 -3.10
C PHE A 121 -8.63 -16.19 -4.52
N GLU A 122 -9.64 -16.73 -5.22
CA GLU A 122 -10.04 -16.33 -6.57
C GLU A 122 -10.35 -14.83 -6.66
N ARG A 123 -11.03 -14.28 -5.66
CA ARG A 123 -11.33 -12.84 -5.57
C ARG A 123 -10.05 -12.00 -5.51
N TRP A 124 -9.10 -12.36 -4.65
CA TRP A 124 -7.84 -11.63 -4.52
C TRP A 124 -6.92 -11.82 -5.73
N GLN A 125 -6.88 -13.02 -6.31
CA GLN A 125 -6.10 -13.33 -7.50
C GLN A 125 -6.60 -12.52 -8.70
N SER A 126 -7.91 -12.51 -8.97
CA SER A 126 -8.50 -11.73 -10.07
C SER A 126 -8.15 -10.24 -9.96
N MET A 127 -8.24 -9.68 -8.76
CA MET A 127 -7.87 -8.28 -8.51
C MET A 127 -6.37 -8.03 -8.73
N TRP A 128 -5.51 -8.98 -8.37
CA TRP A 128 -4.07 -8.87 -8.56
C TRP A 128 -3.67 -8.94 -10.04
N GLU A 129 -4.30 -9.83 -10.80
CA GLU A 129 -4.12 -9.96 -12.25
C GLU A 129 -4.55 -8.67 -12.96
N ALA A 130 -5.72 -8.13 -12.62
CA ALA A 130 -6.20 -6.86 -13.17
C ALA A 130 -5.28 -5.67 -12.86
N ALA A 131 -4.57 -5.70 -11.72
CA ALA A 131 -3.62 -4.65 -11.34
C ALA A 131 -2.25 -4.76 -12.02
N ALA A 132 -1.94 -5.92 -12.62
CA ALA A 132 -0.66 -6.18 -13.29
C ALA A 132 -0.67 -5.87 -14.79
N ASP A 133 -1.87 -5.75 -15.38
CA ASP A 133 -2.12 -5.38 -16.77
C ASP A 133 -2.06 -3.87 -17.02
#